data_AF-A0A9D6JGE7-F1
#
_entry.id   AF-A0A9D6JGE7-F1
#
_cell.length_a   1.000
_cell.length_b   1.000
_cell.length_c   1.000
_cell.angle_alpha   90.00
_cell.angle_beta   90.00
_cell.angle_gamma   90.00
#
_symmetry.space_group_name_H-M   'P 1'
#
loop_
_entity.id
_entity.type
_entity.pdbx_description
1 polymer ?
#
loop_
_entity_poly.entity_id
_entity_poly.type
_entity_poly.pdbx_seq_one_letter_code
_entity_poly.pdbx_strand_id
1 'polypeptide(L)'
;RLSEDPMGCARELDWVIKKELIHSYMAKKGIGFDDQRISMLDLQYHDLRLDKGFYYRLERDGYVERIVTDAEIREAMTHPPTDTRAYFRGTCLKKFPDHIYGASWSSILLDTGEATVKKIPMAEPGRGTRKLVGEMLERSDSVAELLERLAG
;
A
#
# COMPACT_ATOMS: atom_id res chain seq x y z
N ARG A 1 19.17 -16.15 -15.04
CA ARG A 1 19.03 -16.21 -13.56
C ARG A 1 18.13 -17.38 -13.14
N LEU A 2 16.80 -17.27 -13.16
CA LEU A 2 15.93 -18.36 -12.66
C LEU A 2 16.11 -19.72 -13.36
N SER A 3 16.30 -19.73 -14.69
CA SER A 3 16.53 -20.96 -15.46
C SER A 3 17.92 -21.56 -15.28
N GLU A 4 18.85 -20.83 -14.66
CA GLU A 4 20.25 -21.24 -14.47
C GLU A 4 20.46 -21.66 -13.02
N ASP A 5 20.24 -20.72 -12.10
CA ASP A 5 20.27 -20.93 -10.66
C ASP A 5 19.31 -19.94 -9.97
N PRO A 6 18.15 -20.41 -9.48
CA PRO A 6 17.22 -19.58 -8.72
C PRO A 6 17.82 -18.96 -7.46
N MET A 7 18.82 -19.61 -6.83
CA MET A 7 19.49 -19.08 -5.63
C MET A 7 20.26 -17.80 -5.93
N GLY A 8 20.60 -17.55 -7.20
CA GLY A 8 21.11 -16.28 -7.64
C GLY A 8 20.18 -15.10 -7.36
N CYS A 9 18.89 -15.30 -7.06
CA CYS A 9 17.89 -14.26 -6.74
C CYS A 9 17.55 -14.18 -5.23
N ALA A 10 18.43 -14.66 -4.36
CA ALA A 10 18.21 -14.73 -2.90
C ALA A 10 18.17 -13.37 -2.19
N ARG A 11 18.23 -12.25 -2.92
CA ARG A 11 18.04 -10.91 -2.35
C ARG A 11 16.75 -10.25 -2.84
N GLU A 12 16.12 -10.77 -3.89
CA GLU A 12 14.99 -10.12 -4.58
C GLU A 12 13.69 -10.92 -4.53
N LEU A 13 13.75 -12.26 -4.40
CA LEU A 13 12.57 -13.13 -4.47
C LEU A 13 12.28 -13.79 -3.13
N ASP A 14 11.09 -13.53 -2.57
CA ASP A 14 10.67 -14.03 -1.25
C ASP A 14 10.81 -15.54 -1.10
N TRP A 15 10.40 -16.31 -2.11
CA TRP A 15 10.46 -17.77 -2.02
C TRP A 15 11.90 -18.28 -2.00
N VAL A 16 12.85 -17.58 -2.64
CA VAL A 16 14.28 -17.93 -2.65
C VAL A 16 14.91 -17.57 -1.30
N ILE A 17 14.68 -16.34 -0.83
CA ILE A 17 15.13 -15.85 0.48
C ILE A 17 14.67 -16.82 1.59
N LYS A 18 13.37 -17.14 1.58
CA LYS A 18 12.77 -18.03 2.56
C LYS A 18 13.29 -19.46 2.47
N LYS A 19 13.50 -19.98 1.26
CA LYS A 19 14.09 -21.31 1.07
C LYS A 19 15.49 -21.38 1.68
N GLU A 20 16.31 -20.34 1.47
CA GLU A 20 17.65 -20.26 2.07
C GLU A 20 17.58 -20.22 3.61
N LEU A 21 16.70 -19.37 4.17
CA LEU A 21 16.45 -19.27 5.61
C LEU A 21 16.06 -20.63 6.22
N ILE A 22 15.10 -21.32 5.60
CA ILE A 22 14.59 -22.62 6.06
C ILE A 22 15.68 -23.69 5.97
N HIS A 23 16.36 -23.81 4.82
CA HIS A 23 17.41 -24.81 4.62
C HIS A 23 18.57 -24.60 5.60
N SER A 24 18.98 -23.35 5.82
CA SER A 24 20.02 -23.00 6.80
C SER A 24 19.60 -23.39 8.22
N TYR A 25 18.35 -23.11 8.61
CA TYR A 25 17.82 -23.49 9.92
C TYR A 25 17.72 -25.01 10.09
N MET A 26 17.24 -25.72 9.06
CA MET A 26 17.17 -27.19 9.04
C MET A 26 18.56 -27.82 9.22
N ALA A 27 19.55 -27.37 8.45
CA ALA A 27 20.92 -27.84 8.54
C ALA A 27 21.52 -27.59 9.93
N LYS A 28 21.29 -26.40 10.51
CA LYS A 28 21.79 -26.03 11.84
C LYS A 28 21.14 -26.82 12.97
N LYS A 29 19.87 -27.22 12.83
CA LYS A 29 19.11 -27.91 13.88
C LYS A 29 19.01 -29.42 13.68
N GLY A 30 19.43 -29.94 12.53
CA GLY A 30 19.32 -31.35 12.17
C GLY A 30 17.87 -31.81 12.04
N ILE A 31 17.00 -30.98 11.44
CA ILE A 31 15.54 -31.22 11.38
C ILE A 31 15.03 -31.22 9.94
N GLY A 32 13.90 -31.90 9.73
CA GLY A 32 13.21 -32.01 8.45
C GLY A 32 12.12 -30.95 8.24
N PHE A 33 11.53 -30.93 7.05
CA PHE A 33 10.37 -30.08 6.73
C PHE A 33 9.12 -30.40 7.56
N ASP A 34 8.98 -31.64 8.04
CA ASP A 34 7.84 -32.07 8.85
C ASP A 34 7.87 -31.52 10.29
N ASP A 35 8.97 -30.87 10.68
CA ASP A 35 9.09 -30.28 12.01
C ASP A 35 8.27 -28.98 12.10
N GLN A 36 7.42 -28.87 13.13
CA GLN A 36 6.55 -27.71 13.34
C GLN A 36 7.31 -26.37 13.44
N ARG A 37 8.60 -26.39 13.82
CA ARG A 37 9.44 -25.19 13.85
C ARG A 37 9.66 -24.61 12.45
N ILE A 38 9.65 -25.44 11.41
CA ILE A 38 9.77 -24.97 10.02
C ILE A 38 8.49 -24.23 9.59
N SER A 39 7.32 -24.76 9.93
CA SER A 39 6.05 -24.07 9.67
C SER A 39 5.96 -22.73 10.42
N MET A 40 6.46 -22.69 11.66
CA MET A 40 6.53 -21.44 12.43
C MET A 40 7.50 -20.44 11.78
N LEU A 41 8.66 -20.90 11.30
CA LEU A 41 9.65 -20.06 10.61
C LEU A 41 9.07 -19.45 9.32
N ASP A 42 8.35 -20.26 8.54
CA ASP A 42 7.64 -19.82 7.33
C ASP A 42 6.61 -18.72 7.63
N LEU A 43 5.82 -18.88 8.68
CA LEU A 43 4.86 -17.88 9.13
C LEU A 43 5.54 -16.61 9.66
N GLN A 44 6.58 -16.76 10.49
CA GLN A 44 7.32 -15.64 11.09
C GLN A 44 8.09 -14.81 10.07
N TYR A 45 8.39 -15.35 8.88
CA TYR A 45 8.90 -14.57 7.76
C TYR A 45 7.98 -13.41 7.39
N HIS A 46 6.66 -13.63 7.46
CA HIS A 46 5.63 -12.69 7.05
C HIS A 46 5.07 -11.83 8.20
N ASP A 47 5.68 -11.84 9.38
CA ASP A 47 5.23 -11.03 10.51
C ASP A 47 5.49 -9.54 10.23
N LEU A 48 4.41 -8.74 10.21
CA LEU A 48 4.42 -7.31 9.88
C LEU A 48 5.08 -6.45 10.97
N ARG A 49 5.37 -7.00 12.15
CA ARG A 49 6.08 -6.27 13.21
C ARG A 49 7.56 -6.18 12.83
N LEU A 50 8.05 -4.95 12.65
CA LEU A 50 9.41 -4.67 12.21
C LEU A 50 10.48 -5.35 13.09
N ASP A 51 10.25 -5.46 14.39
CA ASP A 51 11.20 -6.06 15.34
C ASP A 51 11.08 -7.60 15.47
N LYS A 52 10.04 -8.21 14.88
CA LYS A 52 9.78 -9.67 14.97
C LYS A 52 9.92 -10.41 13.64
N GLY A 53 9.52 -9.81 12.52
CA GLY A 53 9.50 -10.49 11.23
C GLY A 53 10.88 -10.85 10.72
N PHE A 54 11.04 -12.10 10.27
CA PHE A 54 12.33 -12.53 9.70
C PHE A 54 12.66 -11.80 8.41
N TYR A 55 11.67 -11.41 7.60
CA TYR A 55 11.91 -10.53 6.46
C TYR A 55 12.62 -9.24 6.87
N TYR A 56 12.08 -8.50 7.85
CA TYR A 56 12.68 -7.25 8.33
C TYR A 56 14.03 -7.45 9.01
N ARG A 57 14.24 -8.61 9.65
CA ARG A 57 15.56 -8.97 10.18
C ARG A 57 16.58 -9.10 9.05
N LEU A 58 16.25 -9.87 8.01
CA LEU A 58 17.11 -10.11 6.85
C LEU A 58 17.37 -8.82 6.06
N GLU A 59 16.36 -7.98 5.90
CA GLU A 59 16.48 -6.66 5.26
C GLU A 59 17.47 -5.76 6.00
N ARG A 60 17.35 -5.61 7.33
CA ARG A 60 18.32 -4.85 8.13
C ARG A 60 19.73 -5.40 8.07
N ASP A 61 19.87 -6.72 7.98
CA ASP A 61 21.16 -7.41 7.90
C ASP A 61 21.74 -7.38 6.46
N GLY A 62 21.07 -6.74 5.50
CA GLY A 62 21.55 -6.53 4.12
C GLY A 62 21.25 -7.67 3.14
N TYR A 63 20.50 -8.69 3.56
CA TYR A 63 20.17 -9.86 2.76
C TYR A 63 18.97 -9.67 1.82
N VAL A 64 18.28 -8.53 1.88
CA VAL A 64 17.15 -8.21 0.99
C VAL A 64 17.42 -6.89 0.28
N GLU A 65 17.17 -6.87 -1.03
CA GLU A 65 17.25 -5.67 -1.86
C GLU A 65 15.93 -4.89 -1.80
N ARG A 66 16.02 -3.58 -1.57
CA ARG A 66 14.86 -2.71 -1.46
C ARG A 66 14.67 -1.87 -2.70
N ILE A 67 13.40 -1.67 -3.08
CA ILE A 67 13.03 -0.80 -4.20
C ILE A 67 12.51 0.58 -3.75
N VAL A 68 12.23 0.74 -2.46
CA VAL A 68 11.76 2.00 -1.85
C VAL A 68 12.35 2.17 -0.46
N THR A 69 12.53 3.43 -0.07
CA THR A 69 13.03 3.87 1.24
C THR A 69 11.91 3.89 2.28
N ASP A 70 12.29 3.91 3.57
CA ASP A 70 11.31 4.10 4.65
C ASP A 70 10.60 5.46 4.56
N ALA A 71 11.27 6.48 4.03
CA ALA A 71 10.68 7.81 3.87
C ALA A 71 9.54 7.78 2.85
N GLU A 72 9.74 7.13 1.71
CA GLU A 72 8.70 6.96 0.68
C GLU A 72 7.52 6.13 1.20
N ILE A 73 7.79 5.08 1.97
CA ILE A 73 6.72 4.27 2.62
C ILE A 73 5.91 5.14 3.59
N ARG A 74 6.56 5.91 4.47
CA ARG A 74 5.88 6.79 5.43
C ARG A 74 5.05 7.86 4.74
N GLU A 75 5.56 8.44 3.66
CA GLU A 75 4.82 9.43 2.86
C GLU A 75 3.53 8.82 2.28
N ALA A 76 3.64 7.62 1.69
CA ALA A 76 2.54 6.89 1.08
C ALA A 76 1.44 6.46 2.07
N MET A 77 1.71 6.44 3.38
CA MET A 77 0.68 6.16 4.41
C MET A 77 -0.41 7.22 4.45
N THR A 78 -0.10 8.46 4.06
CA THR A 78 -1.04 9.60 4.17
C THR A 78 -1.23 10.38 2.87
N HIS A 79 -0.43 10.09 1.85
CA HIS A 79 -0.52 10.73 0.55
C HIS A 79 -0.89 9.72 -0.54
N PRO A 80 -2.03 9.91 -1.23
CA PRO A 80 -2.42 9.02 -2.32
C PRO A 80 -1.51 9.20 -3.55
N PRO A 81 -1.39 8.17 -4.42
CA PRO A 81 -0.69 8.33 -5.68
C PRO A 81 -1.36 9.40 -6.55
N THR A 82 -0.55 10.25 -7.17
CA THR A 82 -0.99 11.49 -7.82
C THR A 82 -1.56 11.30 -9.22
N ASP A 83 -1.35 10.15 -9.83
CA ASP A 83 -1.60 9.84 -11.24
C ASP A 83 -2.83 8.95 -11.46
N THR A 84 -3.62 8.70 -10.41
CA THR A 84 -4.88 7.96 -10.49
C THR A 84 -5.99 8.69 -9.75
N ARG A 85 -7.23 8.20 -9.89
CA ARG A 85 -8.40 8.63 -9.12
C ARG A 85 -8.23 8.55 -7.60
N ALA A 86 -7.24 7.78 -7.11
CA ALA A 86 -6.93 7.74 -5.68
C ALA A 86 -6.50 9.11 -5.16
N TYR A 87 -5.90 9.96 -6.00
CA TYR A 87 -5.55 11.34 -5.64
C TYR A 87 -6.79 12.12 -5.21
N PHE A 88 -7.82 12.19 -6.07
CA PHE A 88 -9.07 12.86 -5.74
C PHE A 88 -9.68 12.30 -4.45
N ARG A 89 -9.76 10.97 -4.33
CA ARG A 89 -10.36 10.33 -3.16
C ARG A 89 -9.62 10.62 -1.86
N GLY A 90 -8.30 10.39 -1.83
CA GLY A 90 -7.50 10.62 -0.64
C GLY A 90 -7.46 12.10 -0.25
N THR A 91 -7.45 13.00 -1.24
CA THR A 91 -7.48 14.45 -0.98
C THR A 91 -8.82 14.90 -0.40
N CYS A 92 -9.95 14.40 -0.94
CA CYS A 92 -11.27 14.70 -0.38
C CYS A 92 -11.42 14.17 1.05
N LEU A 93 -10.97 12.93 1.32
CA LEU A 93 -10.95 12.33 2.67
C LEU A 93 -10.14 13.16 3.66
N LYS A 94 -9.01 13.73 3.22
CA LYS A 94 -8.13 14.57 4.05
C LYS A 94 -8.68 15.98 4.24
N LYS A 95 -9.26 16.59 3.20
CA LYS A 95 -9.70 17.99 3.20
C LYS A 95 -11.10 18.19 3.78
N PHE A 96 -12.00 17.22 3.60
CA PHE A 96 -13.41 17.33 4.01
C PHE A 96 -13.89 16.15 4.86
N PRO A 97 -13.14 15.73 5.91
CA PRO A 97 -13.44 14.50 6.65
C PRO A 97 -14.87 14.46 7.21
N ASP A 98 -15.37 15.57 7.75
CA ASP A 98 -16.70 15.68 8.36
C ASP A 98 -17.85 15.61 7.34
N HIS A 99 -17.54 15.74 6.05
CA HIS A 99 -18.50 15.67 4.96
C HIS A 99 -18.44 14.33 4.21
N ILE A 100 -17.58 13.39 4.60
CA ILE A 100 -17.51 12.07 3.93
C ILE A 100 -18.55 11.15 4.56
N TYR A 101 -19.66 10.92 3.85
CA TYR A 101 -20.62 9.89 4.22
C TYR A 101 -20.07 8.47 3.94
N GLY A 102 -19.26 8.33 2.88
CA GLY A 102 -18.62 7.07 2.55
C GLY A 102 -17.77 7.16 1.28
N ALA A 103 -16.83 6.23 1.13
CA ALA A 103 -15.96 6.17 -0.04
C ALA A 103 -15.74 4.72 -0.48
N SER A 104 -15.61 4.53 -1.80
CA SER A 104 -15.30 3.25 -2.43
C SER A 104 -14.29 3.44 -3.57
N TRP A 105 -13.98 2.38 -4.31
CA TRP A 105 -13.17 2.46 -5.53
C TRP A 105 -13.82 3.27 -6.64
N SER A 106 -15.15 3.28 -6.70
CA SER A 106 -15.91 3.84 -7.83
C SER A 106 -16.73 5.07 -7.45
N SER A 107 -16.72 5.52 -6.20
CA SER A 107 -17.42 6.75 -5.81
C SER A 107 -16.97 7.33 -4.47
N ILE A 108 -17.21 8.63 -4.29
CA ILE A 108 -17.27 9.30 -2.99
C ILE A 108 -18.70 9.77 -2.75
N LEU A 109 -19.18 9.61 -1.53
CA LEU A 109 -20.46 10.08 -1.04
C LEU A 109 -20.20 11.23 -0.08
N LEU A 110 -20.71 12.42 -0.42
CA LEU A 110 -20.53 13.64 0.33
C LEU A 110 -21.83 14.07 1.00
N ASP A 111 -21.79 14.28 2.31
CA ASP A 111 -22.86 14.90 3.07
C ASP A 111 -22.73 16.43 2.99
N THR A 112 -23.73 17.06 2.39
CA THR A 112 -23.80 18.52 2.21
C THR A 112 -24.75 19.19 3.21
N GLY A 113 -25.30 18.44 4.18
CA GLY A 113 -26.38 18.90 5.05
C GLY A 113 -27.74 18.99 4.37
N GLU A 114 -27.84 18.53 3.12
CA GLU A 114 -29.11 18.40 2.39
C GLU A 114 -29.82 17.08 2.73
N ALA A 115 -31.09 16.93 2.32
CA ALA A 115 -31.86 15.71 2.51
C ALA A 115 -31.27 14.47 1.82
N THR A 116 -30.34 14.64 0.87
CA THR A 116 -29.72 13.54 0.11
C THR A 116 -28.22 13.73 0.01
N VAL A 117 -27.49 12.64 0.24
CA VAL A 117 -26.03 12.57 0.07
C VAL A 117 -25.68 12.70 -1.41
N LYS A 118 -24.69 13.53 -1.74
CA LYS A 118 -24.22 13.70 -3.11
C LYS A 118 -23.22 12.61 -3.46
N LYS A 119 -23.47 11.89 -4.54
CA LYS A 119 -22.57 10.85 -5.06
C LYS A 119 -21.74 11.41 -6.21
N ILE A 120 -20.41 11.34 -6.07
CA ILE A 120 -19.46 11.62 -7.14
C ILE A 120 -18.97 10.29 -7.72
N PRO A 121 -19.35 9.92 -8.95
CA PRO A 121 -18.85 8.72 -9.62
C PRO A 121 -17.38 8.87 -10.01
N MET A 122 -16.62 7.80 -9.87
CA MET A 122 -15.18 7.74 -10.16
C MET A 122 -14.86 6.48 -10.99
N ALA A 123 -15.63 6.21 -12.05
CA ALA A 123 -15.51 4.98 -12.83
C ALA A 123 -14.12 4.81 -13.48
N GLU A 124 -13.56 5.90 -14.01
CA GLU A 124 -12.30 5.90 -14.76
C GLU A 124 -11.06 5.98 -13.83
N PRO A 125 -10.18 4.96 -13.80
CA PRO A 125 -8.99 4.97 -12.94
C PRO A 125 -8.02 6.11 -13.23
N GLY A 126 -7.92 6.55 -14.49
CA GLY A 126 -7.03 7.63 -14.96
C GLY A 126 -7.62 9.04 -14.89
N ARG A 127 -8.86 9.21 -14.40
CA ARG A 127 -9.42 10.54 -14.07
C ARG A 127 -9.21 10.86 -12.60
N GLY A 128 -9.43 12.12 -12.20
CA GLY A 128 -9.26 12.52 -10.79
C GLY A 128 -7.82 12.50 -10.30
N THR A 129 -6.86 12.59 -11.22
CA THR A 129 -5.42 12.72 -10.94
C THR A 129 -5.08 14.13 -10.49
N ARG A 130 -3.94 14.33 -9.85
CA ARG A 130 -3.44 15.65 -9.47
C ARG A 130 -3.39 16.63 -10.64
N LYS A 131 -2.95 16.16 -11.81
CA LYS A 131 -2.90 16.96 -13.03
C LYS A 131 -4.29 17.48 -13.44
N LEU A 132 -5.35 16.71 -13.21
CA LEU A 132 -6.69 17.03 -13.66
C LEU A 132 -7.51 17.83 -12.64
N VAL A 133 -7.36 17.54 -11.34
CA VAL A 133 -8.22 18.09 -10.28
C VAL A 133 -7.45 18.72 -9.13
N GLY A 134 -6.12 18.76 -9.18
CA GLY A 134 -5.28 19.30 -8.10
C GLY A 134 -5.59 20.75 -7.77
N GLU A 135 -5.51 21.63 -8.78
CA GLU A 135 -5.80 23.06 -8.62
C GLU A 135 -7.25 23.32 -8.16
N MET A 136 -8.20 22.55 -8.68
CA MET A 136 -9.61 22.60 -8.28
C MET A 136 -9.77 22.28 -6.79
N LEU A 137 -9.17 21.18 -6.33
CA LEU A 137 -9.23 20.76 -4.92
C LEU A 137 -8.51 21.76 -4.00
N GLU A 138 -7.36 22.28 -4.42
CA GLU A 138 -6.62 23.29 -3.66
C GLU A 138 -7.46 24.56 -3.46
N ARG A 139 -8.20 25.00 -4.49
CA ARG A 139 -9.06 26.19 -4.47
C ARG A 139 -10.49 25.99 -3.95
N SER A 140 -10.83 24.79 -3.49
CA SER A 140 -12.16 24.51 -2.93
C SER A 140 -12.05 24.40 -1.42
N ASP A 141 -12.48 25.42 -0.68
CA ASP A 141 -12.39 25.44 0.79
C ASP A 141 -13.60 24.76 1.46
N SER A 142 -14.64 24.47 0.68
CA SER A 142 -15.81 23.71 1.11
C SER A 142 -16.23 22.65 0.09
N VAL A 143 -17.05 21.69 0.55
CA VAL A 143 -17.69 20.71 -0.35
C VAL A 143 -18.62 21.38 -1.36
N ALA A 144 -19.30 22.47 -0.97
CA ALA A 144 -20.16 23.22 -1.88
C ALA A 144 -19.35 23.78 -3.06
N GLU A 145 -18.23 24.46 -2.79
CA GLU A 145 -17.33 24.97 -3.83
C GLU A 145 -16.75 23.86 -4.71
N LEU A 146 -16.40 22.71 -4.12
CA LEU A 146 -15.92 21.56 -4.89
C LEU A 146 -16.99 21.07 -5.87
N LEU A 147 -18.24 20.93 -5.42
CA LEU A 147 -19.35 20.47 -6.24
C LEU A 147 -19.70 21.46 -7.35
N GLU A 148 -19.68 22.76 -7.06
CA GLU A 148 -19.88 23.81 -8.07
C GLU A 148 -18.81 23.73 -9.18
N ARG A 149 -17.54 23.55 -8.80
CA ARG A 149 -16.44 23.42 -9.76
C ARG A 149 -16.43 22.10 -10.54
N LEU A 150 -17.07 21.05 -10.02
CA LEU A 150 -17.23 19.77 -10.72
C LEU A 150 -18.40 19.78 -11.70
N ALA A 151 -19.38 20.66 -11.48
CA ALA A 151 -20.55 20.81 -12.35
C ALA A 151 -20.30 21.74 -13.55
N GLY A 152 -19.31 22.63 -13.46
CA GLY A 152 -18.79 23.47 -14.56
C GLY A 152 -17.74 22.77 -15.41
#